data_AF-A0A401K2J3-F1
#
_entry.id   AF-A0A401K2J3-F1
#
_cell.length_a   1.000
_cell.length_b   1.000
_cell.length_c   1.000
_cell.angle_alpha   90.00
_cell.angle_beta   90.00
_cell.angle_gamma   90.00
#
_symmetry.space_group_name_H-M   'P 1'
#
loop_
_entity.id
_entity.type
_entity.pdbx_description
1 polymer ?
#
loop_
_entity_poly.entity_id
_entity_poly.type
_entity_poly.pdbx_seq_one_letter_code
_entity_poly.pdbx_strand_id
1 'polypeptide(L)'
;MTLKRCFPPVADAHTRVLILGSLPGEASLAQSQYYAYKHNQFWDLTGDVIGQDLRGMDYAMRLQTLLAHRIGLWDVVAEAKREGSSDSAIRDHAGNDLAGLIASLPELAVIAFNGGTAARIGLKALGEHGEHRIVRLPSSSPAHTVSYLEKLQAWRELRIWLDRLA
;
A
#
# COMPACT_ATOMS: atom_id res chain seq x y z
N MET A 1 -19.16 -5.51 -16.20
CA MET A 1 -18.03 -5.45 -15.24
C MET A 1 -16.73 -5.32 -16.02
N THR A 2 -15.92 -4.32 -15.71
CA THR A 2 -14.65 -4.04 -16.42
C THR A 2 -13.49 -4.73 -15.70
N LEU A 3 -12.53 -5.27 -16.47
CA LEU A 3 -11.27 -5.78 -15.94
C LEU A 3 -10.39 -4.61 -15.48
N LYS A 4 -9.89 -4.68 -14.26
CA LYS A 4 -9.01 -3.66 -13.67
C LYS A 4 -7.67 -4.29 -13.34
N ARG A 5 -6.59 -3.56 -13.59
CA ARG A 5 -5.21 -4.02 -13.37
C ARG A 5 -4.49 -3.08 -12.40
N CYS A 6 -3.61 -3.64 -11.57
CA CYS A 6 -2.73 -2.86 -10.74
C CYS A 6 -1.63 -2.17 -11.57
N PHE A 7 -0.92 -1.24 -10.93
CA PHE A 7 0.31 -0.67 -11.50
C PHE A 7 1.54 -1.51 -11.08
N PRO A 8 2.72 -1.26 -11.66
CA PRO A 8 3.97 -1.85 -11.21
C PRO A 8 4.31 -1.46 -9.76
N PRO A 9 5.06 -2.30 -9.02
CA PRO A 9 5.52 -1.97 -7.69
C PRO A 9 6.43 -0.74 -7.71
N VAL A 10 6.26 0.13 -6.72
CA VAL A 10 7.19 1.23 -6.43
C VAL A 10 8.04 0.78 -5.25
N ALA A 11 9.17 0.14 -5.51
CA ALA A 11 10.10 -0.33 -4.49
C ALA A 11 11.50 -0.45 -5.09
N ASP A 12 12.51 -0.46 -4.24
CA ASP A 12 13.92 -0.66 -4.58
C ASP A 12 14.64 -1.49 -3.52
N ALA A 13 15.92 -1.79 -3.73
CA ALA A 13 16.71 -2.63 -2.82
C ALA A 13 16.83 -2.08 -1.39
N HIS A 14 16.58 -0.78 -1.17
CA HIS A 14 16.65 -0.12 0.13
C HIS A 14 15.29 -0.06 0.85
N THR A 15 14.23 -0.56 0.23
CA THR A 15 12.89 -0.61 0.80
C THR A 15 12.87 -1.47 2.07
N ARG A 16 12.40 -0.88 3.17
CA ARG A 16 12.27 -1.54 4.48
C ARG A 16 10.82 -1.78 4.88
N VAL A 17 9.92 -0.89 4.49
CA VAL A 17 8.48 -1.00 4.73
C VAL A 17 7.79 -1.12 3.38
N LEU A 18 7.19 -2.27 3.10
CA LEU A 18 6.36 -2.44 1.90
C LEU A 18 4.88 -2.27 2.27
N ILE A 19 4.25 -1.21 1.79
CA ILE A 19 2.82 -0.97 2.00
C ILE A 19 2.03 -1.58 0.83
N LEU A 20 1.08 -2.46 1.16
CA LEU A 20 0.28 -3.19 0.19
C LEU A 20 -1.20 -2.80 0.29
N GLY A 21 -1.72 -2.20 -0.78
CA GLY A 21 -3.15 -1.99 -0.98
C GLY A 21 -3.87 -3.22 -1.53
N SER A 22 -5.18 -3.09 -1.75
CA SER A 22 -6.00 -4.15 -2.34
C SER A 22 -5.94 -4.10 -3.87
N LEU A 23 -6.57 -3.10 -4.49
CA LEU A 23 -6.58 -2.85 -5.93
C LEU A 23 -6.86 -1.35 -6.20
N PRO A 24 -6.19 -0.69 -7.15
CA PRO A 24 -6.38 0.75 -7.41
C PRO A 24 -7.83 1.11 -7.77
N GLY A 25 -8.40 2.07 -7.06
CA GLY A 25 -9.75 2.58 -7.31
C GLY A 25 -9.91 3.25 -8.68
N GLU A 26 -11.13 3.62 -9.05
CA GLU A 26 -11.43 4.23 -10.38
C GLU A 26 -10.60 5.48 -10.64
N ALA A 27 -10.51 6.39 -9.67
CA ALA A 27 -9.73 7.62 -9.81
C ALA A 27 -8.24 7.33 -10.00
N SER A 28 -7.73 6.30 -9.31
CA SER A 28 -6.34 5.85 -9.46
C SER A 28 -6.09 5.31 -10.85
N LEU A 29 -6.96 4.42 -11.34
CA LEU A 29 -6.85 3.83 -12.68
C LEU A 29 -6.94 4.89 -13.78
N ALA A 30 -7.90 5.82 -13.68
CA ALA A 30 -8.08 6.90 -14.65
C ALA A 30 -6.86 7.82 -14.73
N GLN A 31 -6.18 8.07 -13.61
CA GLN A 31 -5.00 8.94 -13.55
C GLN A 31 -3.68 8.18 -13.69
N SER A 32 -3.71 6.85 -13.74
CA SER A 32 -2.52 5.99 -13.66
C SER A 32 -1.63 6.30 -12.45
N GLN A 33 -2.26 6.55 -11.30
CA GLN A 33 -1.59 6.96 -10.07
C GLN A 33 -2.11 6.20 -8.86
N TYR A 34 -1.21 5.74 -8.00
CA TYR A 34 -1.58 5.21 -6.70
C TYR A 34 -2.31 6.25 -5.87
N TYR A 35 -3.40 5.84 -5.21
CA TYR A 35 -4.20 6.67 -4.31
C TYR A 35 -4.55 8.07 -4.86
N ALA A 36 -4.95 8.16 -6.13
CA ALA A 36 -5.23 9.44 -6.81
C ALA A 36 -6.57 10.07 -6.42
N TYR A 37 -7.43 9.34 -5.70
CA TYR A 37 -8.69 9.89 -5.22
C TYR A 37 -8.43 10.95 -4.14
N LYS A 38 -8.89 12.19 -4.37
CA LYS A 38 -8.60 13.36 -3.52
C LYS A 38 -8.97 13.23 -2.03
N HIS A 39 -9.87 12.30 -1.70
CA HIS A 39 -10.28 12.02 -0.32
C HIS A 39 -9.62 10.76 0.28
N ASN A 40 -8.75 10.08 -0.48
CA ASN A 40 -7.92 9.03 0.07
C ASN A 40 -6.81 9.65 0.93
N GLN A 41 -6.70 9.18 2.16
CA GLN A 41 -5.81 9.75 3.17
C GLN A 41 -4.40 9.14 3.13
N PHE A 42 -4.07 8.31 2.12
CA PHE A 42 -2.78 7.61 2.06
C PHE A 42 -1.60 8.59 2.10
N TRP A 43 -1.66 9.63 1.26
CA TRP A 43 -0.58 10.61 1.17
C TRP A 43 -0.47 11.46 2.44
N ASP A 44 -1.59 11.83 3.07
CA ASP A 44 -1.60 12.53 4.36
C ASP A 44 -1.00 11.64 5.47
N LEU A 45 -1.50 10.41 5.62
CA LEU A 45 -1.06 9.46 6.65
C LEU A 45 0.42 9.12 6.51
N THR A 46 0.86 8.77 5.30
CA THR A 46 2.25 8.40 5.05
C THR A 46 3.15 9.62 5.21
N GLY A 47 2.70 10.79 4.76
CA GLY A 47 3.42 12.06 4.93
C GLY A 47 3.65 12.39 6.40
N ASP A 48 2.62 12.27 7.24
CA ASP A 48 2.74 12.46 8.69
C ASP A 48 3.64 11.41 9.35
N VAL A 49 3.66 10.17 8.84
CA VAL A 49 4.58 9.13 9.32
C VAL A 49 6.04 9.53 9.08
N ILE A 50 6.37 10.06 7.90
CA ILE A 50 7.76 10.41 7.55
C ILE A 50 8.13 11.88 7.77
N GLY A 51 7.18 12.72 8.20
CA GLY A 51 7.37 14.15 8.41
C GLY A 51 7.50 14.97 7.13
N GLN A 52 6.83 14.55 6.04
CA GLN A 52 6.86 15.22 4.73
C GLN A 52 5.44 15.55 4.25
N ASP A 53 5.25 16.71 3.62
CA ASP A 53 3.97 17.04 2.96
C ASP A 53 3.86 16.36 1.59
N LEU A 54 3.64 15.03 1.60
CA LEU A 54 3.45 14.27 0.36
C LEU A 54 2.24 14.78 -0.44
N ARG A 55 1.19 15.27 0.23
CA ARG A 55 -0.01 15.72 -0.47
C ARG A 55 0.24 16.95 -1.33
N GLY A 56 1.07 17.88 -0.86
CA GLY A 56 1.49 19.07 -1.59
C GLY A 56 2.42 18.78 -2.79
N MET A 57 3.04 17.60 -2.84
CA MET A 57 3.98 17.23 -3.91
C MET A 57 3.28 16.75 -5.19
N ASP A 58 3.95 16.86 -6.32
CA ASP A 58 3.55 16.15 -7.54
C ASP A 58 3.72 14.62 -7.37
N TYR A 59 3.05 13.84 -8.22
CA TYR A 59 3.03 12.38 -8.07
C TYR A 59 4.42 11.74 -8.18
N ALA A 60 5.26 12.20 -9.10
CA ALA A 60 6.60 11.63 -9.27
C ALA A 60 7.45 11.88 -8.02
N MET A 61 7.40 13.11 -7.49
CA MET A 61 8.08 13.52 -6.27
C MET A 61 7.57 12.76 -5.04
N ARG A 62 6.26 12.45 -4.97
CA ARG A 62 5.71 11.58 -3.92
C ARG A 62 6.39 10.21 -3.92
N LEU A 63 6.47 9.57 -5.09
CA LEU A 63 7.09 8.24 -5.22
C LEU A 63 8.58 8.28 -4.86
N GLN A 64 9.32 9.29 -5.34
CA GLN A 64 10.73 9.46 -5.00
C GLN A 64 10.94 9.69 -3.50
N THR A 65 10.07 10.49 -2.87
CA THR A 65 10.11 10.73 -1.42
C THR A 65 9.83 9.45 -0.64
N LEU A 66 8.86 8.62 -1.07
CA LEU A 66 8.63 7.31 -0.43
C LEU A 66 9.89 6.44 -0.47
N LEU A 67 10.54 6.31 -1.64
CA LEU A 67 11.76 5.50 -1.79
C LEU A 67 12.92 6.07 -0.97
N ALA A 68 13.12 7.39 -0.96
CA ALA A 68 14.13 8.05 -0.13
C ALA A 68 13.93 7.79 1.37
N HIS A 69 12.68 7.61 1.78
CA HIS A 69 12.30 7.20 3.14
C HIS A 69 12.14 5.68 3.31
N ARG A 70 12.60 4.87 2.36
CA ARG A 70 12.60 3.38 2.38
C ARG A 70 11.22 2.74 2.44
N ILE A 71 10.21 3.45 1.92
CA ILE A 71 8.85 2.96 1.80
C ILE A 71 8.61 2.51 0.37
N GLY A 72 8.26 1.23 0.23
CA GLY A 72 7.74 0.66 -1.00
C GLY A 72 6.21 0.65 -1.01
N LEU A 73 5.63 0.65 -2.20
CA LEU A 73 4.18 0.66 -2.42
C LEU A 73 3.79 -0.31 -3.54
N TRP A 74 2.81 -1.16 -3.28
CA TRP A 74 2.16 -1.96 -4.32
C TRP A 74 0.73 -2.37 -3.93
N ASP A 75 0.11 -3.25 -4.71
CA ASP A 75 -1.19 -3.86 -4.42
C ASP A 75 -1.10 -5.38 -4.44
N VAL A 76 -1.97 -6.06 -3.70
CA VAL A 76 -1.98 -7.53 -3.63
C VAL A 76 -2.73 -8.19 -4.80
N VAL A 77 -3.66 -7.46 -5.43
CA VAL A 77 -4.43 -7.95 -6.58
C VAL A 77 -3.80 -7.41 -7.87
N ALA A 78 -3.32 -8.32 -8.72
CA ALA A 78 -2.80 -7.99 -10.05
C ALA A 78 -3.92 -7.51 -10.97
N GLU A 79 -5.00 -8.28 -11.01
CA GLU A 79 -6.19 -7.93 -11.79
C GLU A 79 -7.46 -8.52 -11.20
N ALA A 80 -8.58 -7.84 -11.39
CA ALA A 80 -9.90 -8.34 -11.00
C ALA A 80 -11.02 -7.68 -11.81
N LYS A 81 -12.17 -8.35 -11.87
CA LYS A 81 -13.42 -7.71 -12.27
C LYS A 81 -14.00 -7.00 -11.06
N ARG A 82 -14.14 -5.68 -11.13
CA ARG A 82 -14.74 -4.87 -10.06
C ARG A 82 -15.59 -3.76 -10.64
N GLU A 83 -16.82 -3.61 -10.16
CA GLU A 83 -17.65 -2.44 -10.42
C GLU A 83 -17.37 -1.36 -9.37
N GLY A 84 -17.14 -0.12 -9.83
CA GLY A 84 -16.76 0.98 -8.97
C GLY A 84 -15.44 0.76 -8.21
N SER A 85 -15.30 1.39 -7.05
CA SER A 85 -14.05 1.34 -6.25
C SER A 85 -14.15 0.48 -4.98
N SER A 86 -15.30 -0.14 -4.73
CA SER A 86 -15.49 -0.92 -3.50
C SER A 86 -14.85 -2.30 -3.58
N ASP A 87 -14.05 -2.65 -2.57
CA ASP A 87 -13.45 -3.97 -2.47
C ASP A 87 -14.49 -5.10 -2.32
N SER A 88 -15.69 -4.80 -1.81
CA SER A 88 -16.79 -5.78 -1.74
C SER A 88 -17.25 -6.27 -3.11
N ALA A 89 -16.96 -5.52 -4.18
CA ALA A 89 -17.30 -5.85 -5.56
C ALA A 89 -16.18 -6.57 -6.33
N ILE A 90 -15.05 -6.89 -5.68
CA ILE A 90 -13.96 -7.66 -6.32
C ILE A 90 -14.41 -9.10 -6.58
N ARG A 91 -14.31 -9.54 -7.84
CA ARG A 91 -14.56 -10.90 -8.32
C ARG A 91 -13.44 -11.32 -9.27
N ASP A 92 -13.26 -12.63 -9.45
CA ASP A 92 -12.28 -13.23 -10.39
C ASP A 92 -10.88 -12.61 -10.28
N HIS A 93 -10.35 -12.51 -9.06
CA HIS A 93 -9.08 -11.82 -8.84
C HIS A 93 -7.87 -12.73 -9.06
N ALA A 94 -6.86 -12.23 -9.78
CA ALA A 94 -5.51 -12.79 -9.83
C ALA A 94 -4.60 -12.03 -8.86
N GLY A 95 -3.80 -12.75 -8.08
CA GLY A 95 -2.83 -12.14 -7.16
C GLY A 95 -1.59 -11.66 -7.90
N ASN A 96 -0.94 -10.64 -7.36
CA ASN A 96 0.42 -10.27 -7.77
C ASN A 96 1.45 -11.28 -7.26
N ASP A 97 2.61 -11.37 -7.93
CA ASP A 97 3.76 -12.13 -7.45
C ASP A 97 4.45 -11.39 -6.29
N LEU A 98 3.80 -11.42 -5.13
CA LEU A 98 4.31 -10.80 -3.91
C LEU A 98 5.61 -11.48 -3.46
N ALA A 99 5.72 -12.81 -3.62
CA ALA A 99 6.89 -13.57 -3.20
C ALA A 99 8.14 -13.16 -4.02
N GLY A 100 8.00 -13.04 -5.35
CA GLY A 100 9.07 -12.58 -6.22
C GLY A 100 9.52 -11.15 -5.91
N LEU A 101 8.58 -10.23 -5.66
CA LEU A 101 8.94 -8.88 -5.22
C LEU A 101 9.67 -8.91 -3.88
N ILE A 102 9.12 -9.57 -2.88
CA ILE A 102 9.70 -9.63 -1.52
C ILE A 102 11.11 -10.22 -1.54
N ALA A 103 11.35 -11.27 -2.32
CA ALA A 103 12.67 -11.87 -2.48
C ALA A 103 13.70 -10.91 -3.09
N SER A 104 13.26 -9.88 -3.83
CA SER A 104 14.11 -8.83 -4.40
C SER A 104 14.42 -7.66 -3.46
N LEU A 105 13.81 -7.62 -2.26
CA LEU A 105 13.94 -6.53 -1.28
C LEU A 105 14.79 -6.97 -0.07
N PRO A 106 16.13 -6.93 -0.16
CA PRO A 106 17.01 -7.47 0.88
C PRO A 106 16.94 -6.72 2.22
N GLU A 107 16.54 -5.45 2.22
CA GLU A 107 16.37 -4.65 3.45
C GLU A 107 14.94 -4.72 4.03
N LEU A 108 14.03 -5.49 3.42
CA LEU A 108 12.62 -5.53 3.83
C LEU A 108 12.48 -6.01 5.29
N ALA A 109 11.98 -5.12 6.14
CA ALA A 109 11.79 -5.37 7.56
C ALA A 109 10.33 -5.73 7.90
N VAL A 110 9.36 -5.15 7.17
CA VAL A 110 7.93 -5.33 7.45
C VAL A 110 7.07 -5.15 6.20
N ILE A 111 5.99 -5.92 6.14
CA ILE A 111 4.93 -5.80 5.15
C ILE A 111 3.69 -5.22 5.86
N ALA A 112 3.19 -4.09 5.37
CA ALA A 112 2.06 -3.40 5.95
C ALA A 112 0.85 -3.42 5.01
N PHE A 113 -0.23 -4.10 5.39
CA PHE A 113 -1.45 -4.15 4.59
C PHE A 113 -2.37 -2.97 4.89
N ASN A 114 -2.68 -2.17 3.88
CA ASN A 114 -3.61 -1.04 3.96
C ASN A 114 -5.06 -1.53 3.84
N GLY A 115 -5.64 -1.96 4.97
CA GLY A 115 -7.02 -2.42 5.09
C GLY A 115 -7.19 -3.94 5.10
N GLY A 116 -8.35 -4.39 5.59
CA GLY A 116 -8.66 -5.81 5.81
C GLY A 116 -8.69 -6.66 4.54
N THR A 117 -9.14 -6.10 3.41
CA THR A 117 -9.13 -6.81 2.11
C THR A 117 -7.71 -7.11 1.65
N ALA A 118 -6.83 -6.10 1.70
CA ALA A 118 -5.42 -6.26 1.34
C ALA A 118 -4.76 -7.33 2.20
N ALA A 119 -4.99 -7.27 3.53
CA ALA A 119 -4.45 -8.26 4.46
C ALA A 119 -4.96 -9.67 4.16
N ARG A 120 -6.27 -9.85 3.94
CA ARG A 120 -6.85 -11.18 3.67
C ARG A 120 -6.30 -11.80 2.38
N ILE A 121 -6.22 -11.03 1.29
CA ILE A 121 -5.74 -11.54 0.01
C ILE A 121 -4.23 -11.74 0.03
N GLY A 122 -3.48 -10.75 0.53
CA GLY A 122 -2.03 -10.79 0.60
C GLY A 122 -1.50 -11.94 1.46
N LEU A 123 -2.07 -12.16 2.65
CA LEU A 123 -1.64 -13.28 3.50
C LEU A 123 -1.88 -14.64 2.86
N LYS A 124 -2.99 -14.79 2.13
CA LYS A 124 -3.24 -16.02 1.36
C LYS A 124 -2.19 -16.21 0.25
N ALA A 125 -1.78 -15.12 -0.41
CA ALA A 125 -0.79 -15.15 -1.48
C ALA A 125 0.64 -15.40 -0.96
N LEU A 126 0.98 -14.91 0.24
CA LEU A 126 2.29 -15.15 0.87
C LEU A 126 2.44 -16.58 1.40
N GLY A 127 1.34 -17.27 1.71
CA GLY A 127 1.37 -18.65 2.21
C GLY A 127 2.16 -18.79 3.52
N GLU A 128 2.78 -19.96 3.73
CA GLU A 128 3.63 -20.26 4.90
C GLU A 128 5.02 -19.61 4.84
N HIS A 129 5.36 -18.93 3.74
CA HIS A 129 6.64 -18.21 3.55
C HIS A 129 6.69 -16.85 4.27
N GLY A 130 5.74 -16.59 5.17
CA GLY A 130 5.60 -15.35 5.94
C GLY A 130 6.56 -15.24 7.13
N GLU A 131 7.86 -15.46 6.94
CA GLU A 131 8.86 -15.11 7.97
C GLU A 131 8.96 -13.59 8.18
N HIS A 132 8.45 -12.80 7.23
CA HIS A 132 8.39 -11.36 7.34
C HIS A 132 7.36 -10.90 8.35
N ARG A 133 7.72 -9.86 9.10
CA ARG A 133 6.81 -9.20 10.04
C ARG A 133 5.66 -8.56 9.26
N ILE A 134 4.45 -8.73 9.77
CA ILE A 134 3.22 -8.23 9.15
C ILE A 134 2.55 -7.21 10.07
N VAL A 135 2.17 -6.07 9.50
CA VAL A 135 1.32 -5.05 10.14
C VAL A 135 0.02 -4.92 9.36
N ARG A 136 -1.11 -4.81 10.06
CA ARG A 136 -2.43 -4.58 9.46
C ARG A 136 -2.87 -3.16 9.79
N LEU A 137 -2.85 -2.29 8.78
CA LEU A 137 -3.23 -0.90 8.94
C LEU A 137 -4.74 -0.71 8.72
N PRO A 138 -5.37 0.24 9.42
CA PRO A 138 -6.70 0.71 9.04
C PRO A 138 -6.63 1.34 7.64
N SER A 139 -7.70 1.17 6.86
CA SER A 139 -7.68 1.61 5.47
C SER A 139 -7.61 3.13 5.34
N SER A 140 -6.74 3.60 4.45
CA SER A 140 -6.64 5.02 4.07
C SER A 140 -7.82 5.52 3.22
N SER A 141 -8.69 4.61 2.77
CA SER A 141 -9.90 4.95 2.02
C SER A 141 -10.89 5.73 2.89
N PRO A 142 -11.62 6.71 2.33
CA PRO A 142 -12.69 7.40 3.06
C PRO A 142 -13.89 6.50 3.36
N ALA A 143 -14.01 5.35 2.68
CA ALA A 143 -15.02 4.34 3.02
C ALA A 143 -14.79 3.71 4.40
N HIS A 144 -13.58 3.82 4.94
CA HIS A 144 -13.28 3.42 6.31
C HIS A 144 -13.47 4.61 7.25
N THR A 145 -14.55 4.58 8.02
CA THR A 145 -15.11 5.71 8.79
C THR A 145 -14.41 6.00 10.11
N VAL A 146 -13.32 5.28 10.43
CA VAL A 146 -12.45 5.57 11.58
C VAL A 146 -11.84 6.97 11.44
N SER A 147 -11.63 7.67 12.56
CA SER A 147 -11.10 9.03 12.51
C SER A 147 -9.67 9.07 11.96
N TYR A 148 -9.27 10.22 11.40
CA TYR A 148 -7.89 10.38 10.89
C TYR A 148 -6.85 10.13 11.98
N LEU A 149 -7.08 10.62 13.20
CA LEU A 149 -6.13 10.49 14.31
C LEU A 149 -5.93 9.02 14.71
N GLU A 150 -7.01 8.24 14.78
CA GLU A 150 -6.93 6.80 15.08
C GLU A 150 -6.20 6.04 13.96
N LYS A 151 -6.44 6.40 12.69
CA LYS A 151 -5.66 5.85 11.58
C LYS A 151 -4.18 6.20 11.75
N LEU A 152 -3.88 7.48 11.99
CA LEU A 152 -2.51 7.97 12.11
C LEU A 152 -1.75 7.30 13.25
N GLN A 153 -2.41 6.99 14.38
CA GLN A 153 -1.78 6.24 15.48
C GLN A 153 -1.26 4.88 15.02
N ALA A 154 -2.09 4.09 14.32
CA ALA A 154 -1.68 2.80 13.78
C ALA A 154 -0.61 2.93 12.69
N TRP A 155 -0.71 3.95 11.83
CA TRP A 155 0.27 4.18 10.77
C TRP A 155 1.65 4.61 11.32
N ARG A 156 1.70 5.35 12.43
CA ARG A 156 2.96 5.76 13.09
C ARG A 156 3.78 4.58 13.62
N GLU A 157 3.17 3.42 13.86
CA GLU A 157 3.90 2.21 14.24
C GLU A 157 4.92 1.79 13.17
N LEU A 158 4.74 2.21 11.90
CA LEU A 158 5.70 1.93 10.83
C LEU A 158 7.06 2.58 11.05
N ARG A 159 7.14 3.68 11.82
CA ARG A 159 8.39 4.45 12.02
C ARG A 159 9.53 3.60 12.56
N ILE A 160 9.22 2.65 13.45
CA ILE A 160 10.22 1.75 14.05
C ILE A 160 10.94 0.89 13.00
N TRP A 161 10.33 0.73 11.83
CA TRP A 161 10.85 -0.06 10.71
C TRP A 161 11.51 0.79 9.62
N LEU A 162 11.48 2.13 9.73
CA LEU A 162 12.11 3.03 8.76
C LEU A 162 13.57 3.32 9.14
N ASP A 163 13.86 3.49 10.42
CA ASP A 163 15.20 3.74 10.92
C ASP A 163 16.00 2.44 11.05
N ARG A 164 17.21 2.38 10.47
CA ARG A 164 18.15 1.31 10.83
C ARG A 164 18.39 1.50 12.32
N LEU A 165 17.98 0.55 13.15
CA LEU A 165 18.58 0.45 14.48
C LEU A 165 20.08 0.29 14.21
N ALA A 166 20.84 1.34 14.53
CA ALA A 166 22.27 1.41 14.35
C ALA A 166 22.98 0.33 15.16
#